data_AF-A0A7R9U3V6-F1
#
_entry.id   AF-A0A7R9U3V6-F1
#
_cell.length_a   1.000
_cell.length_b   1.000
_cell.length_c   1.000
_cell.angle_alpha   90.00
_cell.angle_beta   90.00
_cell.angle_gamma   90.00
#
_symmetry.space_group_name_H-M   'P 1'
#
loop_
_entity.id
_entity.type
_entity.pdbx_description
1 polymer ?
#
loop_
_entity_poly.entity_id
_entity_poly.type
_entity_poly.pdbx_seq_one_letter_code
_entity_poly.pdbx_strand_id
1 'polypeptide(L)'
;DPQSIPTKAAVDCANVVVDRLLDRLKTDNDGAYPETVAFTLWGTDNIKTYGESLAQVMSLVGVRPVPDSIGRVNKLEVIPLEELGRPRIDVVVSCSGVFRDLFINQMNLLDRAVKMAAEQDEEPEMNFVRKHAMEQ
;
A
#
# COMPACT_ATOMS: atom_id res chain seq x y z
N ASP A 1 -7.24 -1.50 -18.84
CA ASP A 1 -6.99 -0.06 -18.73
C ASP A 1 -6.15 0.17 -17.48
N PRO A 2 -5.00 0.88 -17.53
CA PRO A 2 -4.22 1.18 -16.33
C PRO A 2 -5.00 1.90 -15.24
N GLN A 3 -6.12 2.56 -15.54
CA GLN A 3 -6.97 3.25 -14.57
C GLN A 3 -8.02 2.34 -13.91
N SER A 4 -8.15 1.08 -14.35
CA SER A 4 -9.15 0.15 -13.80
C SER A 4 -8.59 -0.77 -12.71
N ILE A 5 -7.36 -0.53 -12.24
CA ILE A 5 -6.69 -1.31 -11.20
C ILE A 5 -6.25 -0.39 -10.04
N PRO A 6 -6.19 -0.86 -8.79
CA PRO A 6 -6.63 -2.19 -8.34
C PRO A 6 -8.15 -2.35 -8.40
N THR A 7 -8.63 -3.53 -8.77
CA THR A 7 -10.05 -3.86 -8.63
C THR A 7 -10.40 -4.13 -7.18
N LYS A 8 -11.69 -4.07 -6.82
CA LYS A 8 -12.15 -4.43 -5.46
C LYS A 8 -11.70 -5.84 -5.06
N ALA A 9 -11.84 -6.82 -5.96
CA ALA A 9 -11.37 -8.19 -5.70
C ALA A 9 -9.86 -8.25 -5.44
N ALA A 10 -9.06 -7.47 -6.19
CA ALA A 10 -7.62 -7.39 -5.96
C ALA A 10 -7.28 -6.77 -4.59
N VAL A 11 -8.06 -5.77 -4.14
CA VAL A 11 -7.91 -5.18 -2.80
C VAL A 11 -8.24 -6.19 -1.72
N ASP A 12 -9.35 -6.93 -1.85
CA ASP A 12 -9.76 -7.95 -0.89
C ASP A 12 -8.69 -9.06 -0.78
N CYS A 13 -8.18 -9.55 -1.92
CA CYS A 13 -7.06 -10.49 -1.95
C CYS A 13 -5.79 -9.91 -1.31
N ALA A 14 -5.44 -8.67 -1.62
CA ALA A 14 -4.26 -8.00 -1.11
C ALA A 14 -4.27 -7.88 0.42
N ASN A 15 -5.41 -7.52 1.01
CA ASN A 15 -5.55 -7.41 2.47
C ASN A 15 -5.26 -8.74 3.15
N VAL A 16 -5.83 -9.85 2.64
CA VAL A 16 -5.55 -11.19 3.17
C VAL A 16 -4.06 -11.55 3.09
N VAL A 17 -3.38 -11.17 2.00
CA VAL A 17 -1.94 -11.42 1.85
C VAL A 17 -1.12 -10.57 2.80
N VAL A 18 -1.46 -9.29 2.96
CA VAL A 18 -0.77 -8.36 3.87
C VAL A 18 -0.94 -8.78 5.32
N ASP A 19 -2.14 -9.15 5.74
CA ASP A 19 -2.39 -9.62 7.10
C ASP A 19 -1.54 -10.85 7.43
N ARG A 20 -1.52 -11.84 6.52
CA ARG A 20 -0.69 -13.03 6.68
C ARG A 20 0.81 -12.73 6.69
N LEU A 21 1.25 -11.79 5.84
CA LEU A 21 2.64 -11.35 5.81
C LEU A 21 3.03 -10.72 7.16
N LEU A 22 2.23 -9.79 7.65
CA LEU A 22 2.50 -9.07 8.90
C LEU A 22 2.41 -9.99 10.10
N ASP A 23 1.41 -10.88 10.17
CA ASP A 23 1.29 -11.89 11.22
C ASP A 23 2.54 -12.77 11.29
N ARG A 24 3.04 -13.20 10.13
CA ARG A 24 4.25 -14.02 10.06
C ARG A 24 5.49 -13.23 10.51
N LEU A 25 5.70 -12.02 9.98
CA LEU A 25 6.84 -11.18 10.34
C LEU A 25 6.82 -10.81 11.83
N LYS A 26 5.64 -10.51 12.37
CA LYS A 26 5.43 -10.23 13.78
C LYS A 26 5.75 -11.43 14.67
N THR A 27 5.31 -12.63 14.26
CA THR A 27 5.61 -13.87 14.98
C THR A 27 7.11 -14.16 14.99
N ASP A 28 7.79 -13.93 13.87
CA ASP A 28 9.23 -14.17 13.73
C ASP A 28 10.08 -13.08 14.43
N ASN A 29 9.46 -12.00 14.92
CA ASN A 29 10.12 -10.83 15.53
C ASN A 29 9.53 -10.49 16.91
N ASP A 30 9.34 -11.50 17.76
CA ASP A 30 8.92 -11.35 19.17
C ASP A 30 7.66 -10.50 19.40
N GLY A 31 6.73 -10.52 18.45
CA GLY A 31 5.47 -9.78 18.54
C GLY A 31 5.53 -8.34 18.02
N ALA A 32 6.66 -7.87 17.49
CA ALA A 32 6.80 -6.53 16.93
C ALA A 32 6.53 -6.48 15.43
N TYR A 33 5.77 -5.49 14.97
CA TYR A 33 5.57 -5.25 13.53
C TYR A 33 6.88 -4.78 12.86
N PRO A 34 7.12 -5.12 11.59
CA PRO A 34 8.21 -4.52 10.84
C PRO A 34 7.94 -3.03 10.65
N GLU A 35 8.96 -2.17 10.78
CA GLU A 35 8.77 -0.74 10.55
C GLU A 35 8.72 -0.40 9.05
N THR A 36 9.56 -1.06 8.24
CA THR A 36 9.61 -0.89 6.79
C THR A 36 9.61 -2.24 6.06
N VAL A 37 8.88 -2.34 4.95
CA VAL A 37 8.92 -3.50 4.05
C VAL A 37 9.34 -3.07 2.64
N ALA A 38 10.38 -3.72 2.10
CA ALA A 38 10.79 -3.52 0.72
C ALA A 38 9.95 -4.41 -0.23
N PHE A 39 9.38 -3.82 -1.28
CA PHE A 39 8.53 -4.48 -2.27
C PHE A 39 9.04 -4.23 -3.70
N THR A 40 8.85 -5.21 -4.58
CA THR A 40 9.11 -5.06 -6.02
C THR A 40 7.80 -5.18 -6.80
N LEU A 41 7.49 -4.18 -7.62
CA LEU A 41 6.32 -4.18 -8.49
C LEU A 41 6.68 -4.53 -9.93
N TRP A 42 6.05 -5.60 -10.43
CA TRP A 42 6.18 -6.08 -11.81
C TRP A 42 4.91 -5.77 -12.60
N GLY A 43 5.08 -5.25 -13.83
CA GLY A 43 3.95 -4.93 -14.71
C GLY A 43 3.13 -6.16 -15.09
N THR A 44 3.79 -7.28 -15.42
CA THR A 44 3.13 -8.54 -15.80
C THR A 44 2.15 -9.05 -14.75
N ASP A 45 2.52 -8.92 -13.49
CA ASP A 45 1.78 -9.50 -12.37
C ASP A 45 0.55 -8.65 -12.10
N ASN A 46 0.70 -7.32 -12.11
CA ASN A 46 -0.40 -6.38 -11.96
C ASN A 46 -1.41 -6.44 -13.12
N ILE A 47 -0.98 -6.81 -14.33
CA ILE A 47 -1.90 -7.08 -15.45
C ILE A 47 -2.72 -8.34 -15.15
N LYS A 48 -2.08 -9.42 -14.69
CA LYS A 48 -2.73 -10.72 -14.47
C LYS A 48 -3.68 -10.73 -13.28
N THR A 49 -3.33 -10.01 -12.21
CA THR A 49 -4.07 -9.98 -10.95
C THR A 49 -4.93 -8.73 -10.80
N TYR A 50 -5.00 -7.89 -11.82
CA TYR A 50 -5.73 -6.63 -11.78
C TYR A 50 -5.32 -5.72 -10.61
N GLY A 51 -4.01 -5.70 -10.28
CA GLY A 51 -3.42 -4.79 -9.31
C GLY A 51 -3.26 -5.30 -7.88
N GLU A 52 -3.18 -6.61 -7.63
CA GLU A 52 -3.05 -7.14 -6.26
C GLU A 52 -1.79 -6.63 -5.54
N SER A 53 -0.60 -6.69 -6.17
CA SER A 53 0.63 -6.24 -5.49
C SER A 53 0.67 -4.73 -5.29
N LEU A 54 0.05 -3.97 -6.19
CA LEU A 54 -0.20 -2.54 -5.98
C LEU A 54 -1.10 -2.29 -4.75
N ALA A 55 -2.19 -3.05 -4.61
CA ALA A 55 -3.09 -2.96 -3.46
C ALA A 55 -2.42 -3.42 -2.16
N GLN A 56 -1.48 -4.37 -2.19
CA GLN A 56 -0.71 -4.79 -1.01
C GLN A 56 0.11 -3.63 -0.45
N VAL A 57 0.78 -2.86 -1.32
CA VAL A 57 1.53 -1.66 -0.90
C VAL A 57 0.60 -0.63 -0.27
N MET A 58 -0.55 -0.36 -0.89
CA MET A 58 -1.54 0.59 -0.35
C MET A 58 -2.07 0.12 1.01
N SER A 59 -2.35 -1.18 1.15
CA SER A 59 -2.79 -1.78 2.42
C SER A 59 -1.73 -1.62 3.51
N LEU A 60 -0.45 -1.88 3.24
CA LEU A 60 0.65 -1.71 4.21
C LEU A 60 0.67 -0.31 4.83
N VAL A 61 0.59 0.73 4.00
CA VAL A 61 0.55 2.14 4.46
C VAL A 61 -0.82 2.57 5.02
N GLY A 62 -1.83 1.70 4.95
CA GLY A 62 -3.17 1.94 5.49
C GLY A 62 -3.99 2.91 4.65
N VAL A 63 -3.87 2.85 3.33
CA VAL A 63 -4.64 3.65 2.37
C VAL A 63 -5.40 2.71 1.44
N ARG A 64 -6.64 3.04 1.10
CA ARG A 64 -7.43 2.26 0.13
C ARG A 64 -7.68 3.06 -1.15
N PRO A 65 -7.60 2.40 -2.32
CA PRO A 65 -8.03 3.00 -3.58
C PRO A 65 -9.57 3.04 -3.65
N VAL A 66 -10.11 4.15 -4.13
CA VAL A 66 -11.56 4.32 -4.32
C VAL A 66 -11.86 4.64 -5.79
N PRO A 67 -12.71 3.85 -6.46
CA PRO A 67 -13.11 4.14 -7.83
C PRO A 67 -14.03 5.37 -7.88
N ASP A 68 -13.91 6.16 -8.95
CA ASP A 68 -14.88 7.21 -9.27
C ASP A 68 -16.21 6.62 -9.79
N SER A 69 -17.18 7.50 -10.08
CA SER A 69 -18.53 7.09 -10.53
C SER A 69 -18.55 6.31 -11.84
N ILE A 70 -17.45 6.30 -12.60
CA ILE A 70 -17.31 5.53 -13.84
C ILE A 70 -16.29 4.39 -13.72
N GLY A 71 -15.87 4.05 -12.49
CA GLY A 71 -15.05 2.88 -12.19
C GLY A 71 -13.54 3.09 -12.31
N ARG A 72 -13.07 4.33 -12.50
CA ARG A 72 -11.63 4.62 -12.58
C ARG A 72 -11.04 4.83 -11.19
N VAL A 73 -9.94 4.18 -10.92
CA VAL A 73 -9.22 4.25 -9.65
C VAL A 73 -8.26 5.44 -9.68
N ASN A 74 -8.72 6.58 -9.16
CA ASN A 74 -7.94 7.82 -9.09
C ASN A 74 -8.07 8.56 -7.73
N LYS A 75 -8.96 8.09 -6.86
CA LYS A 75 -9.14 8.59 -5.49
C LYS A 75 -8.51 7.62 -4.50
N LEU A 76 -8.10 8.17 -3.37
CA LEU A 76 -7.52 7.46 -2.25
C LEU A 76 -8.21 7.92 -0.97
N GLU A 77 -8.37 7.01 -0.05
CA GLU A 77 -8.87 7.29 1.29
C GLU A 77 -7.94 6.65 2.31
N VAL A 78 -7.57 7.43 3.33
CA VAL A 78 -6.83 6.92 4.47
C VAL A 78 -7.77 6.05 5.31
N ILE A 79 -7.33 4.84 5.66
CA ILE A 79 -8.03 3.96 6.58
C ILE A 79 -7.72 4.44 8.00
N PRO A 80 -8.71 4.80 8.84
CA PRO A 80 -8.48 5.16 10.24
C PRO A 80 -7.77 4.05 11.01
N LEU A 81 -6.93 4.37 11.99
CA LEU A 81 -6.17 3.37 12.75
C LEU A 81 -7.08 2.37 13.49
N GLU A 82 -8.27 2.82 13.91
CA GLU A 82 -9.27 1.96 14.56
C GLU A 82 -9.79 0.87 13.62
N GLU A 83 -9.92 1.20 12.33
CA GLU A 83 -10.29 0.24 11.29
C GLU A 83 -9.08 -0.59 10.84
N LEU A 84 -7.89 0.03 10.75
CA LEU A 84 -6.66 -0.63 10.32
C LEU A 84 -6.17 -1.67 11.35
N GLY A 85 -6.38 -1.43 12.65
CA GLY A 85 -6.09 -2.37 13.74
C GLY A 85 -4.60 -2.63 14.00
N ARG A 86 -3.69 -1.87 13.36
CA ARG A 86 -2.24 -2.00 13.46
C ARG A 86 -1.54 -0.69 13.05
N PRO A 87 -0.22 -0.56 13.28
CA PRO A 87 0.55 0.55 12.73
C PRO A 87 0.52 0.61 11.19
N ARG A 88 0.67 1.81 10.64
CA ARG A 88 1.01 2.00 9.22
C ARG A 88 2.45 1.59 9.01
N ILE A 89 2.68 0.70 8.05
CA ILE A 89 3.99 0.13 7.76
C ILE A 89 4.61 0.94 6.63
N ASP A 90 5.85 1.38 6.81
CA ASP A 90 6.60 2.08 5.78
C ASP A 90 7.02 1.14 4.66
N VAL A 91 7.22 1.69 3.46
CA VAL A 91 7.44 0.89 2.26
C VAL A 91 8.54 1.47 1.38
N VAL A 92 9.41 0.60 0.91
CA VAL A 92 10.37 0.91 -0.15
C VAL A 92 9.97 0.15 -1.40
N VAL A 93 9.47 0.87 -2.41
CA VAL A 93 8.89 0.24 -3.61
C VAL A 93 9.83 0.37 -4.81
N SER A 94 10.35 -0.76 -5.26
CA SER A 94 11.14 -0.87 -6.49
C SER A 94 10.23 -1.23 -7.66
N CYS A 95 10.08 -0.32 -8.64
CA CYS A 95 9.27 -0.56 -9.82
C CYS A 95 10.13 -1.07 -10.98
N SER A 96 9.72 -2.16 -11.64
CA SER A 96 10.38 -2.60 -12.86
C SER A 96 10.17 -1.59 -14.00
N GLY A 97 11.06 -1.59 -15.01
CA GLY A 97 10.92 -0.70 -16.17
C GLY A 97 9.58 -0.85 -16.88
N VAL A 98 9.12 -2.09 -17.04
CA VAL A 98 7.80 -2.39 -17.63
C VAL A 98 6.66 -1.85 -16.77
N PHE A 99 6.78 -1.93 -15.44
CA PHE A 99 5.76 -1.34 -14.56
C PHE A 99 5.70 0.18 -14.73
N ARG A 100 6.84 0.86 -14.72
CA ARG A 100 6.92 2.31 -14.93
C ARG A 100 6.30 2.73 -16.26
N ASP A 101 6.59 2.01 -17.33
CA ASP A 101 6.15 2.39 -18.68
C ASP A 101 4.64 2.17 -18.88
N LEU A 102 4.03 1.19 -18.20
CA LEU A 102 2.61 0.86 -18.33
C LEU A 102 1.70 1.48 -17.24
N PHE A 103 2.24 1.73 -16.05
CA PHE A 103 1.48 2.06 -14.85
C PHE A 103 2.03 3.30 -14.13
N ILE A 104 2.57 4.27 -14.86
CA ILE A 104 3.04 5.55 -14.28
C ILE A 104 1.94 6.28 -13.48
N ASN A 105 0.69 6.17 -13.90
CA ASN A 105 -0.45 6.70 -13.15
C ASN A 105 -0.61 6.02 -11.78
N GLN A 106 -0.28 4.74 -11.67
CA GLN A 106 -0.31 4.00 -10.41
C GLN A 106 0.89 4.33 -9.52
N MET A 107 2.06 4.63 -10.10
CA MET A 107 3.19 5.17 -9.34
C MET A 107 2.83 6.51 -8.68
N ASN A 108 2.16 7.41 -9.42
CA ASN A 108 1.67 8.67 -8.87
C ASN A 108 0.62 8.45 -7.76
N LEU A 109 -0.21 7.40 -7.90
CA LEU A 109 -1.19 7.05 -6.89
C LEU A 109 -0.53 6.49 -5.62
N LEU A 110 0.50 5.66 -5.76
CA LEU A 110 1.30 5.17 -4.62
C LEU A 110 2.02 6.29 -3.88
N ASP A 111 2.69 7.20 -4.62
CA ASP A 111 3.38 8.35 -4.02
C ASP A 111 2.42 9.21 -3.19
N ARG A 112 1.22 9.48 -3.73
CA ARG A 112 0.15 10.15 -2.98
C ARG A 112 -0.28 9.37 -1.74
N ALA A 113 -0.44 8.05 -1.83
CA ALA A 113 -0.84 7.23 -0.70
C ALA A 113 0.18 7.29 0.45
N VAL A 114 1.47 7.19 0.12
CA VAL A 114 2.56 7.27 1.11
C VAL A 114 2.58 8.65 1.78
N LYS A 115 2.48 9.73 1.00
CA LYS A 115 2.43 11.10 1.54
C LYS A 115 1.21 11.33 2.43
N MET A 116 0.03 10.88 1.99
CA MET A 116 -1.20 10.95 2.80
C MET A 116 -1.03 10.22 4.14
N ALA A 117 -0.35 9.06 4.16
CA ALA A 117 -0.05 8.34 5.38
C ALA A 117 0.95 9.09 6.27
N ALA A 118 2.02 9.65 5.71
CA ALA A 118 3.04 10.42 6.43
C ALA A 118 2.47 11.68 7.11
N GLU A 119 1.50 12.33 6.45
CA GLU A 119 0.89 13.59 6.90
C GLU A 119 -0.19 13.39 7.97
N GLN A 120 -0.58 12.14 8.29
CA GLN A 120 -1.56 11.90 9.36
C GLN A 120 -1.01 12.36 10.72
N ASP A 121 -1.87 12.96 11.53
CA ASP A 121 -1.55 13.36 12.90
C ASP A 121 -1.72 12.16 13.85
N GLU A 122 -0.77 11.23 13.78
CA GLU A 122 -0.76 9.96 14.51
C GLU A 122 0.58 9.80 15.25
N GLU A 123 0.57 9.07 16.36
CA GLU A 123 1.79 8.76 17.12
C GLU A 123 2.80 7.97 16.26
N PRO A 124 4.11 8.27 16.34
CA PRO A 124 5.14 7.61 15.51
C PRO A 124 5.16 6.07 15.63
N GLU A 125 4.83 5.52 16.79
CA GLU A 125 4.76 4.08 17.04
C GLU A 125 3.59 3.39 16.32
N MET A 126 2.58 4.16 15.89
CA MET A 126 1.44 3.70 15.11
C MET A 126 1.52 4.11 13.64
N ASN A 127 2.54 4.87 13.26
CA ASN A 127 2.74 5.32 11.90
C ASN A 127 4.22 5.39 11.55
N PHE A 128 4.77 4.27 11.09
CA PHE A 128 6.19 4.16 10.74
C PHE A 128 6.55 4.98 9.50
N VAL A 129 5.60 5.22 8.60
CA VAL A 129 5.78 6.12 7.45
C VAL A 129 6.11 7.54 7.95
N ARG A 130 5.29 8.06 8.87
CA ARG A 130 5.49 9.38 9.48
C ARG A 130 6.76 9.43 10.32
N LYS A 131 6.98 8.42 11.17
CA LYS A 131 8.18 8.30 12.01
C LYS A 131 9.45 8.50 11.17
N HIS A 132 9.61 7.71 10.10
CA HIS A 132 10.79 7.81 9.26
C HIS A 132 10.85 9.11 8.46
N ALA A 133 9.72 9.61 7.96
CA ALA A 133 9.68 10.86 7.22
C ALA A 133 10.08 12.09 8.06
N MET A 134 9.86 12.04 9.39
CA MET A 134 10.28 13.11 10.31
C MET A 134 11.77 13.06 10.67
N GLU A 135 12.41 11.89 10.54
CA GLU A 135 13.83 11.67 10.86
C GLU A 135 14.77 11.94 9.67
N GLN A 136 14.24 11.95 8.44
CA GLN A 136 14.96 12.15 7.18
C GLN A 136 15.11 13.63 6.79
#